data_AF-A0A938HRW1-F1
#
_entry.id   AF-A0A938HRW1-F1
#
_cell.length_a   1.000
_cell.length_b   1.000
_cell.length_c   1.000
_cell.angle_alpha   90.00
_cell.angle_beta   90.00
_cell.angle_gamma   90.00
#
_symmetry.space_group_name_H-M   'P 1'
#
loop_
_entity.id
_entity.type
_entity.pdbx_description
1 polymer ?
#
loop_
_entity_poly.entity_id
_entity_poly.type
_entity_poly.pdbx_seq_one_letter_code
_entity_poly.pdbx_strand_id
1 'polypeptide(L)'
;MKSLFVGLCAVAALTIGCADRVEPPSVVIPTATPTRTPVGSPRPTATPIATPTATPRPAPTATPTRTPTPTPTPTPEPSIASSKAAALLVSTLDVPSADVTFESVRSIDWPDKALGCPEPGRAYASVIVRGWMIVLRHGQKLYEYHTDEDGEHVTTCDPKLLRTYGSVNPARELGLAGAVRVEVGAPSASAPLVTIGQPGVIEQLISSLNLDLRLYDPKPCKALIAVRFFIGGRTETLLYACSGDGTVLRMASGPYMTREARAPDEFQRLINEALAAMPFPSMPPAP
;
A
#
# COMPACT_ATOMS: atom_id res chain seq x y z
N MET A 1 -41.91 45.05 38.62
CA MET A 1 -42.29 45.89 39.78
C MET A 1 -43.12 45.05 40.74
N LYS A 2 -42.55 44.64 41.88
CA LYS A 2 -43.24 44.20 43.11
C LYS A 2 -42.19 44.07 44.21
N SER A 3 -42.63 44.39 45.41
CA SER A 3 -41.88 45.04 46.49
C SER A 3 -40.93 44.18 47.32
N LEU A 4 -40.02 44.91 47.99
CA LEU A 4 -39.39 44.68 49.29
C LEU A 4 -39.96 43.55 50.17
N PHE A 5 -39.07 42.76 50.77
CA PHE A 5 -39.13 42.44 52.19
C PHE A 5 -37.73 42.21 52.78
N VAL A 6 -37.51 42.84 53.92
CA VAL A 6 -36.39 42.71 54.86
C VAL A 6 -36.44 41.33 55.53
N GLY A 7 -35.29 40.71 55.86
CA GLY A 7 -35.30 39.45 56.60
C GLY A 7 -33.93 38.90 56.97
N LEU A 8 -33.38 39.42 58.06
CA LEU A 8 -32.30 38.87 58.86
C LEU A 8 -32.57 37.40 59.24
N CYS A 9 -31.65 36.47 58.95
CA CYS A 9 -31.58 35.19 59.66
C CYS A 9 -30.14 34.67 59.68
N ALA A 10 -29.67 34.44 60.90
CA ALA A 10 -28.37 33.92 61.26
C ALA A 10 -28.30 32.39 61.12
N VAL A 11 -27.10 31.85 61.39
CA VAL A 11 -26.78 30.44 61.67
C VAL A 11 -26.58 29.61 60.37
N ALA A 12 -25.52 28.81 60.15
CA ALA A 12 -24.53 28.21 61.03
C ALA A 12 -23.17 28.12 60.31
N ALA A 13 -22.09 28.29 61.07
CA ALA A 13 -20.75 27.87 60.68
C ALA A 13 -20.69 26.34 60.62
N LEU A 14 -20.42 25.77 59.44
CA LEU A 14 -19.89 24.42 59.30
C LEU A 14 -18.40 24.54 58.96
N THR A 15 -17.59 24.48 60.01
CA THR A 15 -16.15 24.24 59.95
C THR A 15 -15.91 22.82 59.45
N ILE A 16 -15.60 22.66 58.17
CA ILE A 16 -15.05 21.40 57.65
C ILE A 16 -13.58 21.38 58.06
N GLY A 17 -13.29 20.57 59.07
CA GLY A 17 -11.95 20.38 59.60
C GLY A 17 -10.98 19.88 58.55
N CYS A 18 -9.87 20.59 58.39
CA CYS A 18 -8.65 20.03 57.85
C CYS A 18 -8.11 19.04 58.88
N ALA A 19 -8.39 17.76 58.70
CA ALA A 19 -7.66 16.71 59.38
C ALA A 19 -6.26 16.67 58.75
N ASP A 20 -5.28 17.17 59.49
CA ASP A 20 -3.86 16.97 59.24
C ASP A 20 -3.60 15.47 59.04
N ARG A 21 -3.24 15.06 57.82
CA ARG A 21 -2.58 13.78 57.62
C ARG A 21 -1.15 13.93 58.14
N VAL A 22 -0.96 13.48 59.38
CA VAL A 22 0.35 13.14 59.91
C VAL A 22 0.91 12.00 59.05
N GLU A 23 1.87 12.34 58.20
CA GLU A 23 2.65 11.39 57.42
C GLU A 23 3.60 10.64 58.36
N PRO A 24 3.67 9.29 58.32
CA PRO A 24 4.59 8.53 59.15
C PRO A 24 6.05 8.83 58.73
N PRO A 25 7.02 8.84 59.67
CA PRO A 25 8.41 9.09 59.34
C PRO A 25 8.93 8.07 58.34
N SER A 26 9.46 8.55 57.21
CA SER A 26 10.15 7.74 56.22
C SER A 26 11.33 7.02 56.87
N VAL A 27 11.25 5.70 56.95
CA VAL A 27 12.39 4.85 57.30
C VAL A 27 13.40 4.94 56.17
N VAL A 28 14.52 5.61 56.45
CA VAL A 28 15.67 5.69 55.54
C VAL A 28 16.35 4.32 55.54
N ILE A 29 16.22 3.57 54.44
CA ILE A 29 16.96 2.32 54.25
C ILE A 29 18.41 2.70 53.89
N PRO A 30 19.43 2.22 54.62
CA PRO A 30 20.83 2.55 54.31
C PRO A 30 21.21 1.97 52.95
N THR A 31 21.70 2.84 52.06
CA THR A 31 22.34 2.51 50.80
C THR A 31 23.58 1.65 51.06
N ALA A 32 23.65 0.46 50.46
CA ALA A 32 24.84 -0.39 50.53
C ALA A 32 26.02 0.29 49.82
N THR A 33 27.03 0.67 50.59
CA THR A 33 28.35 1.11 50.11
C THR A 33 29.04 -0.01 49.33
N PRO A 34 29.54 0.21 48.09
CA PRO A 34 30.30 -0.80 47.38
C PRO A 34 31.67 -1.02 48.07
N THR A 35 31.83 -2.18 48.70
CA THR A 35 33.10 -2.67 49.23
C THR A 35 34.09 -2.91 48.10
N ARG A 36 35.23 -2.21 48.12
CA ARG A 36 36.35 -2.51 47.21
C ARG A 36 37.02 -3.81 47.61
N THR A 37 36.81 -4.86 46.83
CA THR A 37 37.54 -6.13 46.94
C THR A 37 39.00 -5.94 46.48
N PRO A 38 40.01 -6.35 47.26
CA PRO A 38 41.40 -6.30 46.83
C PRO A 38 41.63 -7.33 45.71
N VAL A 39 42.04 -6.83 44.54
CA VAL A 39 42.40 -7.66 43.39
C VAL A 39 43.78 -8.29 43.66
N GLY A 40 43.80 -9.62 43.73
CA GLY A 40 45.02 -10.42 43.85
C GLY A 40 45.93 -10.23 42.63
N SER A 41 47.22 -10.03 42.91
CA SER A 41 48.30 -9.95 41.93
C SER A 41 48.42 -11.26 41.13
N PRO A 42 48.28 -11.27 39.80
CA PRO A 42 48.56 -12.46 39.01
C PRO A 42 50.06 -12.74 38.95
N ARG A 43 50.41 -14.01 39.19
CA ARG A 43 51.74 -14.62 39.00
C ARG A 43 52.19 -14.48 37.53
N PRO A 44 53.47 -14.18 37.24
CA PRO A 44 53.94 -14.11 35.85
C PRO A 44 53.89 -15.50 35.22
N THR A 45 52.97 -15.67 34.27
CA THR A 45 52.88 -16.85 33.40
C THR A 45 53.91 -16.69 32.28
N ALA A 46 54.79 -17.68 32.12
CA ALA A 46 55.79 -17.71 31.07
C ALA A 46 55.13 -17.51 29.68
N THR A 47 55.61 -16.52 28.95
CA THR A 47 55.13 -16.15 27.62
C THR A 47 55.50 -17.25 26.62
N PRO A 48 54.56 -17.89 25.91
CA PRO A 48 54.91 -18.76 24.79
C PRO A 48 55.53 -17.90 23.68
N ILE A 49 56.69 -18.30 23.20
CA ILE A 49 57.34 -17.72 22.02
C ILE A 49 56.41 -17.94 20.83
N ALA A 50 55.93 -16.85 20.24
CA ALA A 50 55.10 -16.88 19.05
C ALA A 50 55.91 -17.42 17.87
N THR A 51 55.51 -18.58 17.35
CA THR A 51 55.90 -19.07 16.03
C THR A 51 55.53 -18.01 14.99
N PRO A 52 56.39 -17.64 14.03
CA PRO A 52 56.05 -16.65 13.03
C PRO A 52 54.94 -17.20 12.13
N THR A 53 53.72 -16.72 12.34
CA THR A 53 52.58 -16.95 11.45
C THR A 53 52.87 -16.23 10.14
N ALA A 54 52.94 -16.98 9.04
CA ALA A 54 53.11 -16.42 7.70
C ALA A 54 52.03 -15.35 7.45
N THR A 55 52.47 -14.13 7.21
CA THR A 55 51.61 -13.00 6.85
C THR A 55 50.86 -13.36 5.56
N PRO A 56 49.52 -13.43 5.55
CA PRO A 56 48.79 -13.68 4.32
C PRO A 56 49.06 -12.51 3.37
N ARG A 57 49.66 -12.82 2.22
CA ARG A 57 49.80 -11.89 1.09
C ARG A 57 48.40 -11.36 0.75
N PRO A 58 48.18 -10.04 0.64
CA PRO A 58 46.87 -9.52 0.27
C PRO A 58 46.46 -10.16 -1.06
N ALA A 59 45.33 -10.87 -1.05
CA ALA A 59 44.72 -11.36 -2.27
C ALA A 59 44.45 -10.15 -3.18
N PRO A 60 44.74 -10.23 -4.49
CA PRO A 60 44.50 -9.13 -5.39
C PRO A 60 43.02 -8.74 -5.27
N THR A 61 42.77 -7.51 -4.81
CA THR A 61 41.44 -6.92 -4.81
C THR A 61 40.99 -6.92 -6.26
N ALA A 62 39.97 -7.73 -6.58
CA ALA A 62 39.35 -7.71 -7.89
C ALA A 62 38.94 -6.26 -8.16
N THR A 63 39.63 -5.62 -9.10
CA THR A 63 39.20 -4.33 -9.62
C THR A 63 37.77 -4.55 -10.13
N PRO A 64 36.78 -3.72 -9.77
CA PRO A 64 35.44 -3.88 -10.31
C PRO A 64 35.56 -3.84 -11.83
N THR A 65 35.40 -5.00 -12.46
CA THR A 65 35.35 -5.12 -13.90
C THR A 65 34.19 -4.23 -14.32
N ARG A 66 34.47 -3.17 -15.08
CA ARG A 66 33.40 -2.33 -15.65
C ARG A 66 32.46 -3.29 -16.36
N THR A 67 31.21 -3.37 -15.88
CA THR A 67 30.14 -4.04 -16.61
C THR A 67 30.21 -3.48 -18.03
N PRO A 68 30.37 -4.33 -19.06
CA PRO A 68 30.48 -3.82 -20.43
C PRO A 68 29.26 -2.94 -20.68
N THR A 69 29.50 -1.68 -21.06
CA THR A 69 28.46 -0.85 -21.63
C THR A 69 27.86 -1.66 -22.77
N PRO A 70 26.54 -1.93 -22.79
CA PRO A 70 25.96 -2.73 -23.85
C PRO A 70 26.34 -2.09 -25.18
N THR A 71 27.07 -2.86 -25.99
CA THR A 71 27.25 -2.52 -27.40
C THR A 71 25.84 -2.28 -27.96
N PRO A 72 25.57 -1.17 -28.67
CA PRO A 72 24.25 -0.97 -29.27
C PRO A 72 23.99 -2.15 -30.20
N THR A 73 23.14 -3.07 -29.75
CA THR A 73 22.55 -4.10 -30.57
C THR A 73 21.83 -3.39 -31.72
N PRO A 74 22.01 -3.81 -32.98
CA PRO A 74 21.25 -3.23 -34.09
C PRO A 74 19.77 -3.18 -33.71
N THR A 75 19.15 -2.00 -33.89
CA THR A 75 17.72 -1.78 -33.66
C THR A 75 16.96 -2.92 -34.35
N PRO A 76 16.30 -3.82 -33.60
CA PRO A 76 15.55 -4.87 -34.24
C PRO A 76 14.42 -4.24 -35.05
N GLU A 77 14.14 -4.86 -36.19
CA GLU A 77 12.96 -4.56 -37.00
C GLU A 77 11.70 -4.47 -36.11
N PRO A 78 10.75 -3.57 -36.45
CA PRO A 78 9.61 -3.25 -35.62
C PRO A 78 8.80 -4.52 -35.31
N SER A 79 8.94 -4.97 -34.07
CA SER A 79 8.37 -6.20 -33.52
C SER A 79 6.85 -6.07 -33.34
N ILE A 80 6.21 -7.19 -32.99
CA ILE A 80 4.81 -7.22 -32.53
C ILE A 80 4.54 -6.14 -31.47
N ALA A 81 5.52 -5.81 -30.62
CA ALA A 81 5.42 -4.75 -29.61
C ALA A 81 5.25 -3.35 -30.22
N SER A 82 6.00 -3.02 -31.27
CA SER A 82 5.91 -1.73 -31.97
C SER A 82 4.53 -1.55 -32.61
N SER A 83 4.04 -2.59 -33.28
CA SER A 83 2.70 -2.59 -33.89
C SER A 83 1.59 -2.46 -32.85
N LYS A 84 1.70 -3.13 -31.71
CA LYS A 84 0.73 -3.01 -30.60
C LYS A 84 0.73 -1.62 -29.98
N ALA A 85 1.90 -1.02 -29.75
CA ALA A 85 2.00 0.35 -29.25
C ALA A 85 1.37 1.37 -30.22
N ALA A 86 1.66 1.24 -31.52
CA ALA A 86 1.07 2.10 -32.55
C ALA A 86 -0.46 1.94 -32.63
N ALA A 87 -0.95 0.69 -32.61
CA ALA A 87 -2.38 0.40 -32.60
C ALA A 87 -3.09 0.99 -31.36
N LEU A 88 -2.44 0.92 -30.19
CA LEU A 88 -2.97 1.50 -28.95
C LEU A 88 -3.06 3.03 -29.06
N LEU A 89 -2.07 3.71 -29.62
CA LEU A 89 -2.09 5.17 -29.80
C LEU A 89 -3.18 5.59 -30.78
N VAL A 90 -3.26 4.92 -31.94
CA VAL A 90 -4.29 5.12 -32.97
C VAL A 90 -5.70 5.00 -32.38
N SER A 91 -5.96 3.91 -31.66
CA SER A 91 -7.25 3.68 -31.00
C SER A 91 -7.53 4.67 -29.86
N THR A 92 -6.49 5.11 -29.13
CA THR A 92 -6.64 6.05 -28.02
C THR A 92 -6.99 7.45 -28.50
N LEU A 93 -6.34 7.91 -29.57
CA LEU A 93 -6.53 9.26 -30.11
C LEU A 93 -7.62 9.33 -31.18
N ASP A 94 -8.12 8.19 -31.68
CA ASP A 94 -9.05 8.09 -32.80
C ASP A 94 -8.52 8.79 -34.06
N VAL A 95 -7.29 8.43 -34.46
CA VAL A 95 -6.57 9.02 -35.60
C VAL A 95 -6.18 7.98 -36.64
N PRO A 96 -6.07 8.33 -37.93
CA PRO A 96 -5.57 7.42 -38.95
C PRO A 96 -4.16 6.90 -38.61
N SER A 97 -3.89 5.62 -38.86
CA SER A 97 -2.56 5.04 -38.65
C SER A 97 -1.47 5.71 -39.49
N ALA A 98 -1.84 6.28 -40.65
CA ALA A 98 -0.93 7.02 -41.52
C ALA A 98 -0.36 8.30 -40.89
N ASP A 99 -1.03 8.86 -39.87
CA ASP A 99 -0.60 10.08 -39.19
C ASP A 99 0.32 9.80 -37.99
N VAL A 100 0.51 8.53 -37.65
CA VAL A 100 1.39 8.08 -36.57
C VAL A 100 2.71 7.59 -37.16
N THR A 101 3.82 8.14 -36.66
CA THR A 101 5.18 7.78 -37.10
C THR A 101 6.01 7.31 -35.92
N PHE A 102 7.00 6.46 -36.16
CA PHE A 102 7.94 6.04 -35.12
C PHE A 102 9.05 7.08 -34.98
N GLU A 103 9.23 7.59 -33.77
CA GLU A 103 10.35 8.47 -33.43
C GLU A 103 11.58 7.67 -33.02
N SER A 104 11.40 6.72 -32.11
CA SER A 104 12.48 5.84 -31.65
C SER A 104 11.93 4.54 -31.08
N VAL A 105 12.73 3.48 -31.19
CA VAL A 105 12.48 2.19 -30.56
C VAL A 105 13.79 1.75 -29.93
N ARG A 106 13.81 1.54 -28.61
CA ARG A 106 15.02 1.18 -27.86
C ARG A 106 14.75 -0.05 -27.01
N SER A 107 15.71 -0.98 -26.98
CA SER A 107 15.68 -2.07 -26.02
C SER A 107 16.02 -1.54 -24.63
N ILE A 108 15.23 -1.92 -23.62
CA ILE A 108 15.43 -1.56 -22.22
C ILE A 108 15.25 -2.82 -21.36
N ASP A 109 16.14 -2.97 -20.38
CA ASP A 109 15.98 -3.91 -19.28
C ASP A 109 15.24 -3.22 -18.14
N TRP A 110 13.95 -3.50 -18.02
CA TRP A 110 13.11 -2.94 -16.96
C TRP A 110 13.44 -3.60 -15.61
N PRO A 111 13.50 -2.83 -14.51
CA PRO A 111 13.87 -3.37 -13.20
C PRO A 111 12.82 -4.31 -12.59
N ASP A 112 11.58 -4.22 -13.07
CA ASP A 112 10.43 -4.98 -12.57
C ASP A 112 9.32 -5.12 -13.63
N LYS A 113 8.26 -5.85 -13.26
CA LYS A 113 7.06 -6.02 -14.11
C LYS A 113 6.20 -4.76 -14.27
N ALA A 114 6.55 -3.62 -13.65
CA ALA A 114 5.86 -2.36 -13.90
C ALA A 114 6.26 -1.73 -15.24
N LEU A 115 7.35 -2.21 -15.85
CA LEU A 115 7.90 -1.68 -17.10
C LEU A 115 8.13 -0.16 -17.01
N GLY A 116 8.59 0.31 -15.85
CA GLY A 116 8.82 1.73 -15.58
C GLY A 116 7.56 2.58 -15.33
N CYS A 117 6.35 2.01 -15.42
CA CYS A 117 5.08 2.71 -15.18
C CYS A 117 4.27 2.09 -14.04
N PRO A 118 4.71 2.19 -12.77
CA PRO A 118 4.01 1.63 -11.63
C PRO A 118 2.67 2.33 -11.40
N GLU A 119 1.63 1.52 -11.14
CA GLU A 119 0.33 1.99 -10.69
C GLU A 119 0.28 2.06 -9.16
N PRO A 120 -0.36 3.09 -8.58
CA PRO A 120 -0.55 3.18 -7.14
C PRO A 120 -1.27 1.95 -6.56
N GLY A 121 -0.72 1.40 -5.48
CA GLY A 121 -1.31 0.27 -4.76
C GLY A 121 -1.02 -1.09 -5.38
N ARG A 122 -0.19 -1.16 -6.42
CA ARG A 122 0.23 -2.41 -7.06
C ARG A 122 1.60 -2.85 -6.57
N ALA A 123 1.73 -4.15 -6.34
CA ALA A 123 2.98 -4.83 -6.12
C ALA A 123 3.46 -5.43 -7.44
N TYR A 124 4.71 -5.16 -7.79
CA TYR A 124 5.34 -5.68 -9.00
C TYR A 124 6.46 -6.64 -8.63
N ALA A 125 6.56 -7.75 -9.36
CA ALA A 125 7.67 -8.67 -9.18
C ALA A 125 9.00 -7.99 -9.58
N SER A 126 9.97 -7.98 -8.68
CA SER A 126 11.32 -7.43 -8.88
C SER A 126 12.19 -8.39 -9.70
N VAL A 127 11.81 -8.58 -10.96
CA VAL A 127 12.55 -9.37 -11.95
C VAL A 127 12.89 -8.46 -13.11
N ILE A 128 14.13 -8.58 -13.62
CA ILE A 128 14.52 -7.84 -14.82
C ILE A 128 13.69 -8.34 -16.01
N VAL A 129 12.94 -7.44 -16.64
CA VAL A 129 12.13 -7.73 -17.82
C VAL A 129 12.77 -7.05 -19.02
N ARG A 130 13.26 -7.85 -19.98
CA ARG A 130 13.71 -7.32 -21.27
C ARG A 130 12.52 -6.81 -22.04
N GLY A 131 12.68 -5.67 -22.71
CA GLY A 131 11.57 -5.02 -23.38
C GLY A 131 11.96 -3.85 -24.25
N TRP A 132 10.95 -3.04 -24.58
CA TRP A 132 11.09 -1.91 -25.50
C TRP A 132 10.55 -0.63 -24.88
N MET A 133 11.27 0.48 -25.09
CA MET A 133 10.74 1.84 -24.99
C MET A 133 10.54 2.36 -26.40
N ILE A 134 9.28 2.59 -26.75
CA ILE A 134 8.83 3.00 -28.07
C ILE A 134 8.29 4.43 -27.95
N VAL A 135 8.85 5.33 -28.74
CA VAL A 135 8.36 6.70 -28.87
C VAL A 135 7.70 6.84 -30.23
N LEU A 136 6.42 7.19 -30.21
CA LEU A 136 5.61 7.47 -31.38
C LEU A 136 5.39 8.97 -31.50
N ARG A 137 5.20 9.45 -32.72
CA ARG A 137 4.94 10.85 -33.03
C ARG A 137 3.62 10.97 -33.78
N HIS A 138 2.78 11.89 -33.34
CA HIS A 138 1.59 12.34 -34.07
C HIS A 138 1.54 13.87 -34.00
N GLY A 139 1.64 14.52 -35.17
CA GLY A 139 1.87 15.96 -35.26
C GLY A 139 3.19 16.38 -34.61
N GLN A 140 3.11 17.32 -33.66
CA GLN A 140 4.26 17.82 -32.88
C GLN A 140 4.42 17.13 -31.51
N LYS A 141 3.59 16.13 -31.20
CA LYS A 141 3.60 15.46 -29.90
C LYS A 141 4.28 14.10 -30.00
N LEU A 142 5.07 13.79 -28.98
CA LEU A 142 5.69 12.49 -28.76
C LEU A 142 4.92 11.71 -27.69
N TYR A 143 4.79 10.41 -27.89
CA TYR A 143 4.05 9.49 -27.03
C TYR A 143 4.95 8.30 -26.72
N GLU A 144 5.22 8.08 -25.44
CA GLU A 144 6.11 7.02 -24.96
C GLU A 144 5.31 5.82 -24.47
N TYR A 145 5.70 4.64 -24.94
CA TYR A 145 5.14 3.34 -24.56
C TYR A 145 6.25 2.39 -24.13
N HIS A 146 5.96 1.61 -23.10
CA HIS A 146 6.86 0.61 -22.54
C HIS A 146 6.25 -0.77 -22.71
N THR A 147 7.06 -1.73 -23.12
CA THR A 147 6.59 -3.10 -23.35
C THR A 147 7.59 -4.11 -22.83
N ASP A 148 7.13 -5.35 -22.61
CA ASP A 148 8.00 -6.52 -22.58
C ASP A 148 8.51 -6.88 -24.00
N GLU A 149 9.40 -7.88 -24.08
CA GLU A 149 10.10 -8.28 -25.32
C GLU A 149 9.14 -8.65 -26.46
N ASP A 150 8.05 -9.37 -26.15
CA ASP A 150 7.04 -9.87 -27.10
C ASP A 150 5.88 -8.89 -27.33
N GLY A 151 5.84 -7.80 -26.55
CA GLY A 151 4.73 -6.85 -26.53
C GLY A 151 3.45 -7.45 -25.97
N GLU A 152 3.50 -8.49 -25.16
CA GLU A 152 2.34 -9.05 -24.46
C GLU A 152 1.71 -7.98 -23.56
N HIS A 153 2.56 -7.23 -22.84
CA HIS A 153 2.17 -6.08 -22.06
C HIS A 153 2.67 -4.80 -22.70
N VAL A 154 1.74 -3.87 -22.97
CA VAL A 154 2.03 -2.52 -23.46
C VAL A 154 1.44 -1.53 -22.47
N THR A 155 2.26 -0.64 -21.93
CA THR A 155 1.86 0.38 -20.96
C THR A 155 2.43 1.75 -21.32
N THR A 156 1.94 2.79 -20.67
CA THR A 156 2.45 4.15 -20.79
C THR A 156 2.29 4.87 -19.45
N CYS A 157 3.20 5.79 -19.18
CA CYS A 157 3.15 6.63 -17.99
C CYS A 157 2.33 7.91 -18.23
N ASP A 158 1.90 8.20 -19.46
CA ASP A 158 1.10 9.38 -19.79
C ASP A 158 -0.35 9.19 -19.31
N PRO A 159 -0.83 9.94 -18.31
CA PRO A 159 -2.19 9.81 -17.79
C PRO A 159 -3.27 10.12 -18.83
N LYS A 160 -2.97 10.91 -19.87
CA LYS A 160 -3.90 11.20 -20.96
C LYS A 160 -4.10 10.00 -21.87
N LEU A 161 -3.04 9.22 -22.10
CA LEU A 161 -3.09 8.00 -22.90
C LEU A 161 -3.69 6.82 -22.15
N LEU A 162 -3.58 6.81 -20.82
CA LEU A 162 -4.22 5.81 -19.98
C LEU A 162 -5.76 5.94 -19.93
N ARG A 163 -6.37 6.91 -20.64
CA ARG A 163 -7.81 7.25 -20.58
C ARG A 163 -8.31 7.39 -19.14
N THR A 164 -7.58 8.16 -18.34
CA THR A 164 -7.86 8.28 -16.91
C THR A 164 -8.52 9.58 -16.54
N TYR A 165 -9.39 9.49 -15.52
CA TYR A 165 -10.21 10.61 -15.04
C TYR A 165 -9.62 11.25 -13.80
N GLY A 166 -8.28 11.27 -13.71
CA GLY A 166 -7.53 11.69 -12.54
C GLY A 166 -7.38 10.56 -11.52
N SER A 167 -7.32 10.94 -10.25
CA SER A 167 -7.14 10.02 -9.12
C SER A 167 -8.08 10.34 -7.97
N VAL A 168 -8.41 9.33 -7.18
CA VAL A 168 -9.18 9.45 -5.94
C VAL A 168 -8.48 8.69 -4.82
N ASN A 169 -8.58 9.19 -3.59
CA ASN A 169 -8.21 8.43 -2.40
C ASN A 169 -9.49 7.91 -1.73
N PRO A 170 -9.83 6.62 -1.87
CA PRO A 170 -11.09 6.08 -1.35
C PRO A 170 -11.25 6.26 0.16
N ALA A 171 -10.17 6.11 0.93
CA ALA A 171 -10.24 6.26 2.39
C ALA A 171 -10.62 7.68 2.81
N ARG A 172 -10.05 8.69 2.15
CA ARG A 172 -10.38 10.10 2.40
C ARG A 172 -11.75 10.48 1.87
N GLU A 173 -12.06 10.09 0.63
CA GLU A 173 -13.31 10.44 -0.05
C GLU A 173 -14.54 9.90 0.69
N LEU A 174 -14.48 8.64 1.16
CA LEU A 174 -15.57 8.02 1.92
C LEU A 174 -15.51 8.33 3.43
N GLY A 175 -14.44 8.99 3.91
CA GLY A 175 -14.25 9.25 5.33
C GLY A 175 -14.20 7.96 6.16
N LEU A 176 -13.42 6.96 5.72
CA LEU A 176 -13.38 5.63 6.35
C LEU A 176 -12.72 5.62 7.73
N ALA A 177 -12.06 6.71 8.13
CA ALA A 177 -11.46 6.86 9.44
C ALA A 177 -12.50 6.68 10.55
N GLY A 178 -12.20 5.84 11.54
CA GLY A 178 -13.13 5.54 12.63
C GLY A 178 -14.18 4.45 12.30
N ALA A 179 -14.01 3.70 11.20
CA ALA A 179 -14.80 2.49 11.02
C ALA A 179 -14.55 1.52 12.19
N VAL A 180 -15.63 1.05 12.80
CA VAL A 180 -15.57 0.12 13.95
C VAL A 180 -15.80 -1.33 13.54
N ARG A 181 -16.34 -1.53 12.33
CA ARG A 181 -16.71 -2.84 11.80
C ARG A 181 -16.73 -2.80 10.28
N VAL A 182 -16.23 -3.84 9.65
CA VAL A 182 -16.29 -4.04 8.20
C VAL A 182 -17.02 -5.34 7.91
N GLU A 183 -17.97 -5.30 7.00
CA GLU A 183 -18.68 -6.47 6.50
C GLU A 183 -18.33 -6.72 5.05
N VAL A 184 -18.04 -7.98 4.71
CA VAL A 184 -17.78 -8.42 3.34
C VAL A 184 -18.87 -9.41 2.95
N GLY A 185 -19.50 -9.21 1.79
CA GLY A 185 -20.51 -10.14 1.29
C GLY A 185 -20.96 -9.82 -0.12
N ALA A 186 -22.01 -10.51 -0.60
CA ALA A 186 -22.57 -10.17 -1.90
C ALA A 186 -23.26 -8.78 -1.86
N PRO A 187 -23.21 -7.99 -2.95
CA PRO A 187 -23.82 -6.66 -2.99
C PRO A 187 -25.30 -6.63 -2.64
N SER A 188 -26.05 -7.66 -3.04
CA SER A 188 -27.50 -7.78 -2.80
C SER A 188 -27.86 -8.61 -1.56
N ALA A 189 -26.88 -9.16 -0.83
CA ALA A 189 -27.17 -9.97 0.36
C ALA A 189 -27.49 -9.09 1.56
N SER A 190 -28.49 -9.52 2.34
CA SER A 190 -28.88 -8.89 3.61
C SER A 190 -27.96 -9.26 4.78
N ALA A 191 -27.29 -10.40 4.69
CA ALA A 191 -26.30 -10.86 5.68
C ALA A 191 -24.88 -10.85 5.08
N PRO A 192 -23.86 -10.50 5.87
CA PRO A 192 -22.47 -10.58 5.42
C PRO A 192 -22.00 -12.04 5.34
N LEU A 193 -21.05 -12.30 4.44
CA LEU A 193 -20.30 -13.55 4.44
C LEU A 193 -19.27 -13.56 5.59
N VAL A 194 -18.63 -12.41 5.82
CA VAL A 194 -17.63 -12.23 6.87
C VAL A 194 -17.83 -10.88 7.55
N THR A 195 -17.67 -10.86 8.87
CA THR A 195 -17.63 -9.63 9.67
C THR A 195 -16.25 -9.48 10.30
N ILE A 196 -15.59 -8.36 10.04
CA ILE A 196 -14.28 -7.99 10.56
C ILE A 196 -14.50 -6.93 11.64
N GLY A 197 -14.20 -7.30 12.89
CA GLY A 197 -14.30 -6.41 14.06
C GLY A 197 -12.97 -6.14 14.75
N GLN A 198 -11.87 -6.74 14.30
CA GLN A 198 -10.55 -6.54 14.90
C GLN A 198 -9.98 -5.17 14.48
N PRO A 199 -9.70 -4.25 15.42
CA PRO A 199 -9.27 -2.89 15.09
C PRO A 199 -8.04 -2.83 14.18
N GLY A 200 -7.02 -3.64 14.45
CA GLY A 200 -5.80 -3.67 13.63
C GLY A 200 -6.03 -4.10 12.18
N VAL A 201 -6.95 -5.05 11.93
CA VAL A 201 -7.29 -5.47 10.56
C VAL A 201 -8.09 -4.39 9.84
N ILE A 202 -9.01 -3.72 10.55
CA ILE A 202 -9.78 -2.60 10.00
C ILE A 202 -8.84 -1.44 9.62
N GLU A 203 -7.88 -1.09 10.48
CA GLU A 203 -6.88 -0.07 10.18
C GLU A 203 -6.01 -0.43 8.97
N GLN A 204 -5.58 -1.69 8.85
CA GLN A 204 -4.84 -2.18 7.67
C GLN A 204 -5.67 -2.06 6.40
N LEU A 205 -6.95 -2.44 6.44
CA LEU A 205 -7.86 -2.28 5.30
C LEU A 205 -8.01 -0.81 4.90
N ILE A 206 -8.24 0.10 5.85
CA ILE A 206 -8.35 1.53 5.58
C ILE A 206 -7.03 2.08 5.02
N SER A 207 -5.89 1.70 5.61
CA SER A 207 -4.55 2.12 5.17
C SER A 207 -4.27 1.67 3.73
N SER A 208 -4.63 0.43 3.39
CA SER A 208 -4.51 -0.11 2.03
C SER A 208 -5.37 0.63 0.99
N LEU A 209 -6.34 1.44 1.43
CA LEU A 209 -7.19 2.30 0.59
C LEU A 209 -6.79 3.78 0.67
N ASN A 210 -5.82 4.14 1.51
CA ASN A 210 -5.38 5.52 1.72
C ASN A 210 -4.25 5.92 0.76
N LEU A 211 -4.49 5.77 -0.54
CA LEU A 211 -3.60 6.21 -1.61
C LEU A 211 -4.40 6.76 -2.78
N ASP A 212 -3.77 7.60 -3.60
CA ASP A 212 -4.42 8.21 -4.76
C ASP A 212 -4.47 7.21 -5.93
N LEU A 213 -5.58 6.48 -6.01
CA LEU A 213 -5.85 5.49 -7.05
C LEU A 213 -6.27 6.16 -8.35
N ARG A 214 -5.71 5.70 -9.46
CA ARG A 214 -6.06 6.18 -10.78
C ARG A 214 -7.47 5.69 -11.17
N LEU A 215 -8.27 6.59 -11.75
CA LEU A 215 -9.64 6.31 -12.18
C LEU A 215 -9.70 6.00 -13.68
N TYR A 216 -10.39 4.93 -14.03
CA TYR A 216 -10.57 4.42 -15.39
C TYR A 216 -12.06 4.36 -15.74
N ASP A 217 -12.34 4.15 -17.03
CA ASP A 217 -13.69 3.80 -17.48
C ASP A 217 -14.16 2.48 -16.84
N PRO A 218 -15.44 2.41 -16.41
CA PRO A 218 -15.97 1.23 -15.78
C PRO A 218 -16.02 0.07 -16.79
N LYS A 219 -15.60 -1.12 -16.35
CA LYS A 219 -15.80 -2.32 -17.15
C LYS A 219 -17.29 -2.71 -17.14
N PRO A 220 -17.82 -3.30 -18.23
CA PRO A 220 -19.20 -3.78 -18.28
C PRO A 220 -19.33 -5.11 -17.51
N CYS A 221 -19.01 -5.12 -16.21
CA CYS A 221 -19.14 -6.29 -15.37
C CYS A 221 -19.88 -6.01 -14.07
N LYS A 222 -20.44 -7.09 -13.52
CA LYS A 222 -21.17 -7.03 -12.26
C LYS A 222 -20.18 -7.19 -11.11
N ALA A 223 -20.26 -6.27 -10.15
CA ALA A 223 -19.53 -6.40 -8.90
C ALA A 223 -20.02 -7.64 -8.14
N LEU A 224 -19.08 -8.46 -7.67
CA LEU A 224 -19.39 -9.71 -6.97
C LEU A 224 -19.38 -9.56 -5.46
N ILE A 225 -18.61 -8.59 -4.94
CA ILE A 225 -18.40 -8.36 -3.52
C ILE A 225 -18.74 -6.91 -3.19
N ALA A 226 -19.40 -6.72 -2.04
CA ALA A 226 -19.54 -5.44 -1.37
C ALA A 226 -18.78 -5.47 -0.05
N VAL A 227 -17.94 -4.48 0.17
CA VAL A 227 -17.21 -4.22 1.41
C VAL A 227 -17.84 -3.00 2.07
N ARG A 228 -18.50 -3.21 3.20
CA ARG A 228 -19.30 -2.20 3.91
C ARG A 228 -18.57 -1.78 5.18
N PHE A 229 -18.23 -0.50 5.30
CA PHE A 229 -17.57 0.10 6.45
C PHE A 229 -18.61 0.78 7.32
N PHE A 230 -18.74 0.36 8.59
CA PHE A 230 -19.65 0.96 9.56
C PHE A 230 -18.92 1.99 10.40
N ILE A 231 -19.30 3.26 10.27
CA ILE A 231 -18.58 4.43 10.81
C ILE A 231 -19.59 5.30 11.56
N GLY A 232 -19.59 5.27 12.89
CA GLY A 232 -20.39 6.19 13.71
C GLY A 232 -21.89 6.29 13.34
N GLY A 233 -22.51 5.21 12.87
CA GLY A 233 -23.91 5.18 12.43
C GLY A 233 -24.15 5.36 10.92
N ARG A 234 -23.11 5.67 10.14
CA ARG A 234 -23.12 5.62 8.67
C ARG A 234 -22.54 4.30 8.17
N THR A 235 -22.93 3.92 6.95
CA THR A 235 -22.35 2.79 6.24
C THR A 235 -21.88 3.23 4.86
N GLU A 236 -20.58 3.08 4.60
CA GLU A 236 -20.00 3.32 3.28
C GLU A 236 -19.70 2.01 2.58
N THR A 237 -19.95 1.94 1.28
CA THR A 237 -19.84 0.69 0.52
C THR A 237 -18.88 0.84 -0.66
N LEU A 238 -17.90 -0.07 -0.71
CA LEU A 238 -17.06 -0.31 -1.87
C LEU A 238 -17.51 -1.60 -2.56
N LEU A 239 -17.69 -1.52 -3.87
CA LEU A 239 -17.93 -2.67 -4.73
C LEU A 239 -16.59 -3.18 -5.26
N TYR A 240 -16.37 -4.48 -5.12
CA TYR A 240 -15.12 -5.16 -5.40
C TYR A 240 -15.35 -6.44 -6.22
N ALA A 241 -14.35 -6.81 -7.00
CA ALA A 241 -14.27 -7.99 -7.87
C ALA A 241 -15.27 -8.01 -9.04
N CYS A 242 -14.81 -8.51 -10.19
CA CYS A 242 -15.50 -8.49 -11.48
C CYS A 242 -15.67 -9.92 -12.00
N SER A 243 -16.83 -10.24 -12.60
CA SER A 243 -17.21 -11.60 -13.03
C SER A 243 -16.52 -12.12 -14.31
N GLY A 244 -15.35 -11.61 -14.70
CA GLY A 244 -14.69 -11.93 -15.98
C GLY A 244 -13.24 -11.47 -16.06
N ASP A 245 -12.52 -11.59 -14.94
CA ASP A 245 -11.13 -11.18 -14.70
C ASP A 245 -10.87 -9.70 -14.37
N GLY A 246 -10.08 -9.52 -13.32
CA GLY A 246 -9.58 -8.24 -12.83
C GLY A 246 -10.21 -7.78 -11.52
N THR A 247 -9.40 -7.13 -10.70
CA THR A 247 -9.80 -6.52 -9.44
C THR A 247 -10.23 -5.07 -9.67
N VAL A 248 -11.54 -4.88 -9.85
CA VAL A 248 -12.16 -3.55 -9.89
C VAL A 248 -12.50 -3.11 -8.47
N LEU A 249 -12.39 -1.81 -8.23
CA LEU A 249 -12.84 -1.15 -7.02
C LEU A 249 -13.70 0.06 -7.41
N ARG A 250 -14.94 0.08 -6.95
CA ARG A 250 -15.91 1.14 -7.26
C ARG A 250 -16.60 1.61 -6.00
N MET A 251 -16.77 2.93 -5.87
CA MET A 251 -17.61 3.48 -4.80
C MET A 251 -19.08 3.24 -5.13
N ALA A 252 -19.88 2.81 -4.14
CA ALA A 252 -21.31 2.62 -4.33
C ALA A 252 -22.10 3.95 -4.40
N SER A 253 -21.49 5.04 -3.97
CA SER A 253 -22.06 6.38 -3.86
C SER A 253 -21.00 7.44 -4.15
N GLY A 254 -21.43 8.70 -4.31
CA GLY A 254 -20.53 9.84 -4.49
C GLY A 254 -20.15 10.14 -5.94
N PRO A 255 -19.31 11.18 -6.17
CA PRO A 255 -19.04 11.72 -7.51
C PRO A 255 -18.30 10.73 -8.43
N TYR A 256 -17.66 9.72 -7.87
CA TYR A 256 -16.84 8.74 -8.58
C TYR A 256 -17.51 7.37 -8.72
N MET A 257 -18.81 7.24 -8.38
CA MET A 257 -19.56 5.99 -8.50
C MET A 257 -19.69 5.46 -9.94
N THR A 258 -19.45 6.31 -10.93
CA THR A 258 -19.47 5.98 -12.36
C THR A 258 -18.08 5.64 -12.92
N ARG A 259 -17.06 5.63 -12.07
CA ARG A 259 -15.67 5.34 -12.41
C ARG A 259 -15.16 4.17 -11.61
N GLU A 260 -14.11 3.53 -12.09
CA GLU A 260 -13.49 2.40 -11.43
C GLU A 260 -12.01 2.64 -11.21
N ALA A 261 -11.51 2.23 -10.06
CA ALA A 261 -10.10 2.10 -9.79
C ALA A 261 -9.73 0.61 -9.84
N ARG A 262 -8.44 0.32 -10.01
CA ARG A 262 -7.92 -1.01 -9.71
C ARG A 262 -7.78 -1.15 -8.19
N ALA A 263 -8.23 -2.27 -7.63
CA ALA A 263 -8.10 -2.49 -6.19
C ALA A 263 -6.62 -2.64 -5.79
N PRO A 264 -6.15 -2.03 -4.69
CA PRO A 264 -4.80 -2.22 -4.19
C PRO A 264 -4.51 -3.68 -3.82
N ASP A 265 -3.31 -4.17 -4.07
CA ASP A 265 -2.98 -5.59 -3.87
C ASP A 265 -3.04 -5.98 -2.38
N GLU A 266 -2.67 -5.06 -1.48
CA GLU A 266 -2.80 -5.26 -0.04
C GLU A 266 -4.27 -5.33 0.41
N PHE A 267 -5.13 -4.48 -0.16
CA PHE A 267 -6.57 -4.54 0.09
C PHE A 267 -7.14 -5.90 -0.36
N GLN A 268 -6.76 -6.34 -1.56
CA GLN A 268 -7.19 -7.64 -2.09
C GLN A 268 -6.74 -8.79 -1.19
N ARG A 269 -5.48 -8.78 -0.73
CA ARG A 269 -4.92 -9.78 0.18
C ARG A 269 -5.76 -9.89 1.46
N LEU A 270 -6.01 -8.77 2.14
CA LEU A 270 -6.77 -8.72 3.39
C LEU A 270 -8.22 -9.21 3.20
N ILE A 271 -8.89 -8.82 2.11
CA ILE A 271 -10.25 -9.29 1.81
C ILE A 271 -10.27 -10.79 1.53
N ASN A 272 -9.31 -11.30 0.75
CA ASN A 272 -9.22 -12.72 0.42
C ASN A 272 -8.91 -13.57 1.66
N GLU A 273 -8.01 -13.10 2.54
CA GLU A 273 -7.72 -13.77 3.82
C GLU A 273 -8.96 -13.84 4.72
N ALA A 274 -9.71 -12.73 4.82
CA ALA A 274 -10.94 -12.70 5.59
C ALA A 274 -11.98 -13.70 5.04
N LEU A 275 -12.14 -13.78 3.72
CA LEU A 275 -13.03 -14.74 3.06
C LEU A 275 -12.55 -16.19 3.19
N ALA A 276 -11.24 -16.44 3.16
CA ALA A 276 -10.68 -17.79 3.32
C ALA A 276 -10.86 -18.34 4.75
N ALA A 277 -10.96 -17.46 5.75
CA ALA A 277 -11.19 -17.83 7.15
C ALA A 277 -12.66 -18.24 7.46
N MET A 278 -13.54 -18.31 6.45
CA MET A 278 -14.92 -18.76 6.65
C MET A 278 -14.98 -20.22 7.12
N PRO A 279 -15.76 -20.53 8.16
CA PRO A 279 -16.00 -21.92 8.54
C PRO A 279 -16.70 -22.64 7.40
N PHE A 280 -16.14 -23.78 6.96
CA PHE A 280 -16.81 -24.64 5.98
C PHE A 280 -18.18 -25.05 6.53
N PRO A 281 -19.26 -24.96 5.73
CA PRO A 281 -20.55 -25.47 6.15
C PRO A 281 -20.38 -26.96 6.49
N SER A 282 -20.74 -27.33 7.72
CA SER A 282 -20.76 -28.74 8.12
C SER A 282 -21.66 -29.51 7.17
N MET A 283 -21.16 -30.63 6.65
CA MET A 283 -21.96 -31.53 5.80
C MET A 283 -23.26 -31.88 6.56
N PRO A 284 -24.44 -31.78 5.93
CA PRO A 284 -25.67 -32.22 6.56
C PRO A 284 -25.51 -33.69 6.99
N PRO A 285 -26.09 -34.09 8.15
CA PRO A 285 -26.02 -35.48 8.59
C PRO A 285 -26.56 -36.40 7.48
N ALA A 286 -25.85 -37.50 7.23
CA ALA A 286 -26.29 -38.51 6.27
C ALA A 286 -27.68 -39.04 6.68
N PRO A 287 -28.57 -39.31 5.70
CA PRO A 287 -29.94 -39.76 5.97
C PRO A 287 -30.00 -41.12 6.67
#